data_AF-X6NK41-F1
#
_entry.id   AF-X6NK41-F1
#
_cell.length_a   1.000
_cell.length_b   1.000
_cell.length_c   1.000
_cell.angle_alpha   90.00
_cell.angle_beta   90.00
_cell.angle_gamma   90.00
#
_symmetry.space_group_name_H-M   'P 1'
#
loop_
_entity.id
_entity.type
_entity.pdbx_description
1 polymer ?
#
loop_
_entity_poly.entity_id
_entity_poly.type
_entity_poly.pdbx_seq_one_letter_code
_entity_poly.pdbx_strand_id
1 'polypeptide(L)'
;MSQHTDDTHYDKKYQRDEFPNKLGPFGIQRTSYSATHFSTLFVHPKDDGFYQLDPLRIFKERDPALTTLKEFLQFVVKNGDSSTNEYGVIGQISPVYAVTLDSHAKKKAGIPENSTKFAWMYPGTLPTSELAVHPRMATAWMGDCNISILTVGGYAYFNDEDKLLAVNALTPAKNGGLQFSPPKKWDASFTKKLYRKGRFQEITLAALSDKGASRFAWLFPNEELTNDRNETRKFCAHGGFVYLFHDIDDSSPEKVARDCYFEVLSGSDYRDNGDNDGLLLKP
;
A
#
# COMPACT_ATOMS: atom_id res chain seq x y z
N MET A 1 -8.12 -45.96 27.39
CA MET A 1 -9.10 -45.06 26.75
C MET A 1 -8.66 -43.64 27.06
N SER A 2 -7.87 -43.03 26.17
CA SER A 2 -7.38 -41.66 26.36
C SER A 2 -8.40 -40.71 25.74
N GLN A 3 -8.97 -39.83 26.55
CA GLN A 3 -9.95 -38.82 26.11
C GLN A 3 -9.20 -37.69 25.42
N HIS A 4 -9.34 -37.61 24.09
CA HIS A 4 -8.95 -36.47 23.28
C HIS A 4 -9.99 -35.37 23.53
N THR A 5 -9.61 -34.33 24.28
CA THR A 5 -10.48 -33.17 24.52
C THR A 5 -10.32 -32.19 23.37
N ASP A 6 -11.47 -31.78 22.86
CA ASP A 6 -11.71 -31.00 21.65
C ASP A 6 -11.41 -29.51 21.91
N ASP A 7 -10.25 -29.06 21.44
CA ASP A 7 -9.68 -27.72 21.67
C ASP A 7 -10.12 -26.71 20.58
N THR A 8 -11.38 -26.76 20.14
CA THR A 8 -11.89 -25.99 18.98
C THR A 8 -12.51 -24.63 19.32
N HIS A 9 -12.47 -24.18 20.57
CA HIS A 9 -13.09 -22.92 20.98
C HIS A 9 -12.19 -21.68 20.91
N TYR A 10 -10.87 -21.85 20.69
CA TYR A 10 -9.91 -20.73 20.65
C TYR A 10 -9.83 -20.01 19.29
N ASP A 11 -10.45 -20.53 18.22
CA ASP A 11 -10.09 -20.13 16.83
C ASP A 11 -10.97 -19.01 16.23
N LYS A 12 -12.24 -18.87 16.66
CA LYS A 12 -13.20 -17.97 15.95
C LYS A 12 -13.00 -16.47 16.19
N LYS A 13 -12.39 -16.06 17.31
CA LYS A 13 -12.20 -14.63 17.62
C LYS A 13 -11.02 -14.03 16.85
N TYR A 14 -9.94 -14.79 16.68
CA TYR A 14 -8.72 -14.33 15.99
C TYR A 14 -8.92 -14.20 14.48
N GLN A 15 -9.72 -15.07 13.86
CA GLN A 15 -10.02 -14.99 12.41
C GLN A 15 -10.76 -13.71 11.98
N ARG A 16 -11.41 -12.99 12.91
CA ARG A 16 -12.11 -11.73 12.60
C ARG A 16 -11.17 -10.52 12.49
N ASP A 17 -10.00 -10.59 13.10
CA ASP A 17 -9.03 -9.49 13.13
C ASP A 17 -7.97 -9.59 12.02
N GLU A 18 -8.12 -10.55 11.11
CA GLU A 18 -7.21 -10.75 9.98
C GLU A 18 -7.86 -10.39 8.65
N PHE A 19 -7.01 -10.13 7.65
CA PHE A 19 -7.44 -9.96 6.27
C PHE A 19 -8.08 -11.26 5.73
N PRO A 20 -9.22 -11.19 5.00
CA PRO A 20 -9.90 -9.98 4.49
C PRO A 20 -10.96 -9.37 5.41
N ASN A 21 -11.13 -9.84 6.64
CA ASN A 21 -12.13 -9.27 7.56
C ASN A 21 -11.71 -7.91 8.14
N LYS A 22 -10.41 -7.59 8.06
CA LYS A 22 -9.81 -6.34 8.51
C LYS A 22 -8.58 -6.01 7.69
N LEU A 23 -8.41 -4.74 7.34
CA LEU A 23 -7.19 -4.23 6.70
C LEU A 23 -6.41 -3.38 7.70
N GLY A 24 -5.17 -3.79 7.99
CA GLY A 24 -4.30 -3.11 8.93
C GLY A 24 -4.61 -3.40 10.42
N PRO A 25 -4.09 -2.58 11.35
CA PRO A 25 -3.64 -1.20 11.11
C PRO A 25 -2.29 -1.10 10.38
N PHE A 26 -2.13 -0.02 9.61
CA PHE A 26 -0.86 0.34 9.01
C PHE A 26 -0.33 1.63 9.65
N GLY A 27 0.95 1.62 10.02
CA GLY A 27 1.68 2.83 10.33
C GLY A 27 1.93 3.62 9.05
N ILE A 28 1.98 4.95 9.18
CA ILE A 28 2.49 5.82 8.12
C ILE A 28 3.77 6.45 8.63
N GLN A 29 4.87 6.20 7.93
CA GLN A 29 6.19 6.68 8.33
C GLN A 29 6.80 7.52 7.22
N ARG A 30 7.36 8.66 7.60
CA ARG A 30 8.04 9.55 6.66
C ARG A 30 9.38 8.94 6.23
N THR A 31 9.57 8.82 4.94
CA THR A 31 10.82 8.37 4.29
C THR A 31 11.87 9.50 4.28
N SER A 32 13.13 9.18 3.97
CA SER A 32 14.16 10.17 3.65
C SER A 32 13.97 10.80 2.27
N TYR A 33 13.07 10.26 1.44
CA TYR A 33 12.90 10.71 0.06
C TYR A 33 12.33 12.13 -0.02
N SER A 34 12.85 12.84 -1.01
CA SER A 34 12.59 14.24 -1.30
C SER A 34 12.61 14.43 -2.82
N ALA A 35 12.25 15.62 -3.31
CA ALA A 35 12.17 15.87 -4.75
C ALA A 35 13.47 15.55 -5.51
N THR A 36 14.64 15.71 -4.88
CA THR A 36 15.94 15.43 -5.50
C THR A 36 16.28 13.95 -5.65
N HIS A 37 15.49 13.06 -5.02
CA HIS A 37 15.65 11.61 -5.13
C HIS A 37 14.95 11.03 -6.36
N PHE A 38 14.12 11.82 -7.04
CA PHE A 38 13.39 11.40 -8.23
C PHE A 38 14.09 11.95 -9.47
N SER A 39 14.51 11.08 -10.38
CA SER A 39 14.92 11.50 -11.72
C SER A 39 13.71 11.90 -12.56
N THR A 40 12.59 11.21 -12.33
CA THR A 40 11.27 11.59 -12.85
C THR A 40 10.24 11.44 -11.73
N LEU A 41 9.44 12.49 -11.51
CA LEU A 41 8.21 12.41 -10.74
C LEU A 41 7.11 13.07 -11.57
N PHE A 42 6.52 12.29 -12.46
CA PHE A 42 5.46 12.76 -13.34
C PHE A 42 4.13 12.44 -12.72
N VAL A 43 3.47 13.44 -12.14
CA VAL A 43 2.13 13.30 -11.58
C VAL A 43 1.15 14.00 -12.53
N HIS A 44 0.29 13.22 -13.18
CA HIS A 44 -0.68 13.77 -14.12
C HIS A 44 -1.94 14.22 -13.36
N PRO A 45 -2.59 15.34 -13.72
CA PRO A 45 -3.77 15.82 -12.98
C PRO A 45 -5.00 14.91 -13.07
N LYS A 46 -5.09 14.06 -14.10
CA LYS A 46 -6.30 13.29 -14.42
C LYS A 46 -6.08 11.78 -14.59
N ASP A 47 -4.84 11.39 -14.81
CA ASP A 47 -4.47 10.01 -15.12
C ASP A 47 -3.34 9.58 -14.22
N ASP A 48 -3.12 8.28 -14.12
CA ASP A 48 -1.97 7.77 -13.39
C ASP A 48 -0.69 8.21 -14.11
N GLY A 49 0.28 8.63 -13.31
CA GLY A 49 1.63 8.96 -13.75
C GLY A 49 2.62 7.87 -13.38
N PHE A 50 3.90 8.22 -13.40
CA PHE A 50 4.97 7.35 -12.97
C PHE A 50 6.05 8.13 -12.22
N TYR A 51 6.79 7.42 -11.39
CA TYR A 51 7.97 7.93 -10.72
C TYR A 51 9.16 7.02 -11.05
N GLN A 52 10.34 7.62 -11.03
CA GLN A 52 11.62 6.95 -11.18
C GLN A 52 12.57 7.53 -10.15
N LEU A 53 13.12 6.66 -9.30
CA LEU A 53 14.12 7.05 -8.32
C LEU A 53 15.50 7.11 -8.96
N ASP A 54 16.24 8.17 -8.66
CA ASP A 54 17.62 8.33 -9.11
C ASP A 54 18.54 7.40 -8.28
N PRO A 55 19.11 6.34 -8.90
CA PRO A 55 19.95 5.38 -8.21
C PRO A 55 21.20 6.03 -7.61
N LEU A 56 21.70 7.12 -8.20
CA LEU A 56 22.87 7.83 -7.71
C LEU A 56 22.56 8.68 -6.46
N ARG A 57 21.28 8.89 -6.15
CA ARG A 57 20.85 9.65 -4.96
C ARG A 57 20.46 8.71 -3.85
N ILE A 58 19.55 7.77 -4.13
CA ILE A 58 19.02 6.84 -3.12
C ILE A 58 20.13 5.96 -2.53
N PHE A 59 21.11 5.54 -3.34
CA PHE A 59 22.20 4.65 -2.86
C PHE A 59 23.45 5.38 -2.38
N LYS A 60 23.45 6.71 -2.37
CA LYS A 60 24.52 7.50 -1.71
C LYS A 60 24.23 7.71 -0.23
N GLU A 61 22.97 7.56 0.19
CA GLU A 61 22.61 7.63 1.59
C GLU A 61 23.29 6.47 2.34
N ARG A 62 23.82 6.73 3.54
CA ARG A 62 24.41 5.71 4.41
C ARG A 62 23.34 4.87 5.11
N ASP A 63 22.29 4.52 4.37
CA ASP A 63 21.19 3.70 4.84
C ASP A 63 21.53 2.22 4.56
N PRO A 64 21.67 1.38 5.61
CA PRO A 64 21.96 -0.05 5.44
C PRO A 64 20.90 -0.80 4.63
N ALA A 65 19.62 -0.41 4.73
CA ALA A 65 18.53 -1.06 4.01
C ALA A 65 18.61 -0.76 2.52
N LEU A 66 18.88 0.50 2.13
CA LEU A 66 19.11 0.88 0.73
C LEU A 66 20.39 0.28 0.16
N THR A 67 21.43 0.12 0.98
CA THR A 67 22.65 -0.59 0.57
C THR A 67 22.34 -2.05 0.24
N THR A 68 21.56 -2.72 1.09
CA THR A 68 21.11 -4.11 0.86
C THR A 68 20.27 -4.22 -0.40
N LEU A 69 19.35 -3.27 -0.64
CA LEU A 69 18.56 -3.22 -1.86
C LEU A 69 19.45 -3.05 -3.11
N LYS A 70 20.46 -2.18 -3.05
CA LYS A 70 21.41 -1.98 -4.15
C LYS A 70 22.14 -3.28 -4.50
N GLU A 71 22.69 -3.96 -3.49
CA GLU A 71 23.42 -5.22 -3.68
C GLU A 71 22.53 -6.28 -4.32
N PHE A 72 21.27 -6.36 -3.88
CA PHE A 72 20.29 -7.27 -4.48
C PHE A 72 20.00 -6.91 -5.93
N LEU A 73 19.70 -5.66 -6.26
CA LEU A 73 19.44 -5.26 -7.64
C LEU A 73 20.66 -5.58 -8.54
N GLN A 74 21.87 -5.34 -8.04
CA GLN A 74 23.10 -5.72 -8.75
C GLN A 74 23.26 -7.25 -8.91
N PHE A 75 22.81 -8.03 -7.93
CA PHE A 75 22.78 -9.49 -8.03
C PHE A 75 21.81 -9.96 -9.11
N VAL A 76 20.59 -9.41 -9.16
CA VAL A 76 19.58 -9.76 -10.19
C VAL A 76 20.11 -9.47 -11.59
N VAL A 77 20.67 -8.27 -11.80
CA VAL A 77 21.30 -7.88 -13.08
C VAL A 77 22.39 -8.86 -13.52
N LYS A 78 23.26 -9.27 -12.59
CA LYS A 78 24.37 -10.18 -12.88
C LYS A 78 23.90 -11.58 -13.26
N ASN A 79 22.74 -12.02 -12.77
CA ASN A 79 22.22 -13.36 -13.02
C ASN A 79 21.28 -13.45 -14.24
N GLY A 80 21.23 -12.41 -15.08
CA GLY A 80 20.66 -12.51 -16.42
C GLY A 80 19.26 -11.93 -16.58
N ASP A 81 18.67 -11.33 -15.54
CA ASP A 81 17.49 -10.50 -15.74
C ASP A 81 17.90 -9.07 -16.14
N SER A 82 18.27 -8.93 -17.40
CA SER A 82 18.66 -7.66 -18.05
C SER A 82 17.58 -6.57 -18.05
N SER A 83 16.37 -6.85 -17.56
CA SER A 83 15.29 -5.86 -17.42
C SER A 83 15.47 -4.95 -16.19
N THR A 84 16.29 -5.34 -15.22
CA THR A 84 16.58 -4.54 -14.00
C THR A 84 17.69 -3.51 -14.28
N ASN A 85 17.33 -2.56 -15.11
CA ASN A 85 18.24 -1.67 -15.80
C ASN A 85 19.03 -0.74 -14.83
N GLU A 86 20.18 -0.17 -15.27
CA GLU A 86 20.95 0.91 -14.60
C GLU A 86 20.12 2.16 -14.19
N TYR A 87 18.83 2.16 -14.49
CA TYR A 87 17.92 3.29 -14.51
C TYR A 87 17.16 3.47 -13.18
N GLY A 88 17.43 2.66 -12.16
CA GLY A 88 16.83 2.80 -10.83
C GLY A 88 15.44 2.15 -10.71
N VAL A 89 14.74 2.44 -9.62
CA VAL A 89 13.42 1.88 -9.32
C VAL A 89 12.33 2.74 -9.97
N ILE A 90 11.49 2.13 -10.79
CA ILE A 90 10.34 2.78 -11.45
C ILE A 90 9.06 2.29 -10.79
N GLY A 91 8.06 3.15 -10.63
CA GLY A 91 6.73 2.75 -10.18
C GLY A 91 5.63 3.67 -10.69
N GLN A 92 4.39 3.26 -10.47
CA GLN A 92 3.20 4.06 -10.83
C GLN A 92 2.84 5.01 -9.68
N ILE A 93 2.31 6.18 -10.02
CA ILE A 93 1.74 7.12 -9.05
C ILE A 93 0.35 7.54 -9.51
N SER A 94 -0.60 7.66 -8.59
CA SER A 94 -1.96 8.13 -8.91
C SER A 94 -1.95 9.60 -9.35
N PRO A 95 -3.05 10.12 -9.90
CA PRO A 95 -3.26 11.57 -9.99
C PRO A 95 -3.16 12.23 -8.61
N VAL A 96 -2.93 13.55 -8.62
CA VAL A 96 -2.97 14.39 -7.41
C VAL A 96 -4.42 14.67 -7.01
N TYR A 97 -4.72 14.46 -5.73
CA TYR A 97 -6.00 14.80 -5.12
C TYR A 97 -5.81 15.72 -3.92
N ALA A 98 -6.83 16.52 -3.62
CA ALA A 98 -6.85 17.30 -2.38
C ALA A 98 -6.84 16.37 -1.16
N VAL A 99 -6.12 16.75 -0.11
CA VAL A 99 -6.17 16.04 1.18
C VAL A 99 -7.57 16.21 1.77
N THR A 100 -8.28 15.08 1.93
CA THR A 100 -9.67 15.07 2.41
C THR A 100 -9.79 14.65 3.88
N LEU A 101 -8.69 14.25 4.52
CA LEU A 101 -8.68 13.91 5.94
C LEU A 101 -8.80 15.16 6.81
N ASP A 102 -9.53 15.04 7.91
CA ASP A 102 -9.61 16.08 8.95
C ASP A 102 -8.28 16.25 9.68
N SER A 103 -8.14 17.35 10.44
CA SER A 103 -6.87 17.70 11.11
C SER A 103 -6.38 16.61 12.07
N HIS A 104 -7.30 15.89 12.74
CA HIS A 104 -6.95 14.82 13.67
C HIS A 104 -6.36 13.60 12.94
N ALA A 105 -7.06 13.09 11.92
CA ALA A 105 -6.58 11.98 11.11
C ALA A 105 -5.30 12.35 10.34
N LYS A 106 -5.20 13.57 9.79
CA LYS A 106 -3.97 14.08 9.16
C LYS A 106 -2.76 13.98 10.10
N LYS A 107 -2.92 14.45 11.33
CA LYS A 107 -1.85 14.43 12.33
C LYS A 107 -1.45 12.99 12.70
N LYS A 108 -2.42 12.10 12.94
CA LYS A 108 -2.16 10.70 13.26
C LYS A 108 -1.50 9.94 12.09
N ALA A 109 -1.88 10.27 10.86
CA ALA A 109 -1.28 9.75 9.63
C ALA A 109 0.09 10.38 9.28
N GLY A 110 0.63 11.29 10.11
CA GLY A 110 1.92 11.95 9.85
C GLY A 110 1.93 12.80 8.57
N ILE A 111 0.77 13.29 8.14
CA ILE A 111 0.65 14.16 6.97
C ILE A 111 1.23 15.53 7.32
N PRO A 112 2.14 16.10 6.51
CA PRO A 112 2.66 17.44 6.75
C PRO A 112 1.52 18.47 6.87
N GLU A 113 1.61 19.38 7.84
CA GLU A 113 0.57 20.37 8.13
C GLU A 113 0.21 21.21 6.90
N ASN A 114 1.22 21.66 6.16
CA ASN A 114 1.09 22.46 4.95
C ASN A 114 0.75 21.63 3.69
N SER A 115 0.48 20.34 3.83
CA SER A 115 0.05 19.52 2.71
C SER A 115 -1.44 19.72 2.44
N THR A 116 -1.73 20.12 1.21
CA THR A 116 -3.09 20.34 0.70
C THR A 116 -3.46 19.32 -0.38
N LYS A 117 -2.46 18.63 -0.93
CA LYS A 117 -2.58 17.67 -2.02
C LYS A 117 -1.80 16.39 -1.72
N PHE A 118 -2.24 15.26 -2.24
CA PHE A 118 -1.54 13.99 -2.14
C PHE A 118 -1.70 13.14 -3.41
N ALA A 119 -0.80 12.17 -3.60
CA ALA A 119 -0.93 11.11 -4.58
C ALA A 119 -0.47 9.77 -3.97
N TRP A 120 -1.15 8.68 -4.32
CA TRP A 120 -0.75 7.33 -3.94
C TRP A 120 0.39 6.86 -4.84
N MET A 121 1.50 6.47 -4.24
CA MET A 121 2.62 5.81 -4.89
C MET A 121 2.44 4.30 -4.75
N TYR A 122 2.28 3.61 -5.86
CA TYR A 122 2.29 2.15 -5.89
C TYR A 122 3.69 1.61 -5.57
N PRO A 123 3.83 0.33 -5.18
CA PRO A 123 5.13 -0.32 -5.11
C PRO A 123 5.94 -0.12 -6.39
N GLY A 124 7.26 -0.03 -6.23
CA GLY A 124 8.18 -0.03 -7.34
C GLY A 124 8.16 -1.38 -8.06
N THR A 125 8.38 -1.35 -9.37
CA THR A 125 8.66 -2.54 -10.17
C THR A 125 10.00 -3.08 -9.73
N LEU A 126 9.95 -4.06 -8.84
CA LEU A 126 11.10 -4.82 -8.37
C LEU A 126 10.91 -6.29 -8.82
N PRO A 127 11.99 -7.05 -9.02
CA PRO A 127 11.91 -8.48 -9.34
C PRO A 127 11.42 -9.28 -8.12
N THR A 128 10.11 -9.24 -7.85
CA THR A 128 9.45 -9.71 -6.61
C THR A 128 9.57 -11.21 -6.36
N SER A 129 9.59 -12.02 -7.41
CA SER A 129 9.83 -13.47 -7.32
C SER A 129 11.17 -13.80 -6.66
N GLU A 130 12.17 -12.94 -6.83
CA GLU A 130 13.53 -13.11 -6.30
C GLU A 130 13.69 -12.43 -4.92
N LEU A 131 12.90 -11.39 -4.64
CA LEU A 131 12.87 -10.70 -3.35
C LEU A 131 12.42 -11.64 -2.21
N ALA A 132 11.46 -12.54 -2.48
CA ALA A 132 10.89 -13.45 -1.46
C ALA A 132 11.89 -14.52 -0.95
N VAL A 133 12.94 -14.82 -1.72
CA VAL A 133 13.87 -15.91 -1.40
C VAL A 133 15.17 -15.43 -0.75
N HIS A 134 15.42 -14.11 -0.64
CA HIS A 134 16.69 -13.60 -0.14
C HIS A 134 16.68 -13.32 1.37
N PRO A 135 17.30 -14.17 2.23
CA PRO A 135 17.11 -14.11 3.68
C PRO A 135 17.62 -12.82 4.34
N ARG A 136 18.64 -12.18 3.74
CA ARG A 136 19.15 -10.88 4.23
C ARG A 136 18.16 -9.72 4.02
N MET A 137 17.23 -9.87 3.07
CA MET A 137 16.25 -8.82 2.76
C MET A 137 15.12 -8.82 3.76
N ALA A 138 14.62 -10.00 4.14
CA ALA A 138 13.58 -10.11 5.17
C ALA A 138 13.94 -9.33 6.44
N THR A 139 15.17 -9.46 6.94
CA THR A 139 15.61 -8.75 8.15
C THR A 139 15.85 -7.26 7.93
N ALA A 140 16.46 -6.86 6.81
CA ALA A 140 16.79 -5.46 6.53
C ALA A 140 15.57 -4.59 6.20
N TRP A 141 14.48 -5.21 5.76
CA TRP A 141 13.29 -4.50 5.27
C TRP A 141 12.17 -4.36 6.30
N MET A 142 12.18 -5.20 7.34
CA MET A 142 11.15 -5.20 8.34
C MET A 142 11.13 -3.86 9.09
N GLY A 143 10.16 -3.02 8.73
CA GLY A 143 9.91 -1.74 9.38
C GLY A 143 10.69 -0.55 8.82
N ASP A 144 11.55 -0.75 7.81
CA ASP A 144 12.24 0.37 7.15
C ASP A 144 11.28 1.08 6.18
N CYS A 145 11.06 2.38 6.39
CA CYS A 145 10.13 3.15 5.57
C CYS A 145 10.64 3.45 4.15
N ASN A 146 11.96 3.59 3.94
CA ASN A 146 12.57 3.83 2.63
C ASN A 146 12.45 2.60 1.72
N ILE A 147 12.46 1.40 2.30
CA ILE A 147 12.13 0.18 1.59
C ILE A 147 10.62 -0.02 1.46
N SER A 148 9.86 0.24 2.53
CA SER A 148 8.41 -0.02 2.53
C SER A 148 7.66 0.79 1.47
N ILE A 149 8.10 2.01 1.14
CA ILE A 149 7.52 2.77 0.02
C ILE A 149 7.72 2.05 -1.34
N LEU A 150 8.79 1.27 -1.49
CA LEU A 150 9.09 0.54 -2.72
C LEU A 150 8.42 -0.83 -2.77
N THR A 151 8.19 -1.46 -1.63
CA THR A 151 7.61 -2.81 -1.57
C THR A 151 6.12 -2.80 -1.27
N VAL A 152 5.59 -1.81 -0.55
CA VAL A 152 4.17 -1.71 -0.16
C VAL A 152 3.47 -0.53 -0.82
N GLY A 153 4.21 0.55 -1.07
CA GLY A 153 3.66 1.82 -1.52
C GLY A 153 3.42 2.80 -0.37
N GLY A 154 2.85 3.95 -0.71
CA GLY A 154 2.68 5.04 0.24
C GLY A 154 2.14 6.31 -0.42
N TYR A 155 2.34 7.45 0.21
CA TYR A 155 1.76 8.71 -0.21
C TYR A 155 2.84 9.77 -0.44
N ALA A 156 2.79 10.42 -1.60
CA ALA A 156 3.48 11.68 -1.85
C ALA A 156 2.56 12.83 -1.47
N TYR A 157 3.07 13.79 -0.70
CA TYR A 157 2.32 14.95 -0.20
C TYR A 157 2.87 16.24 -0.78
N PHE A 158 1.98 17.09 -1.27
CA PHE A 158 2.31 18.34 -1.95
C PHE A 158 1.62 19.53 -1.27
N ASN A 159 2.19 20.73 -1.43
CA ASN A 159 1.54 21.99 -1.08
C ASN A 159 0.66 22.50 -2.24
N ASP A 160 0.07 23.69 -2.09
CA ASP A 160 -0.77 24.30 -3.12
C ASP A 160 -0.03 24.62 -4.43
N GLU A 161 1.28 24.85 -4.34
CA GLU A 161 2.18 25.13 -5.47
C GLU A 161 2.72 23.85 -6.14
N ASP A 162 2.13 22.68 -5.85
CA ASP A 162 2.54 21.37 -6.37
C ASP A 162 3.99 20.96 -6.00
N LYS A 163 4.56 21.57 -4.95
CA LYS A 163 5.88 21.21 -4.42
C LYS A 163 5.76 19.99 -3.50
N LEU A 164 6.55 18.95 -3.77
CA LEU A 164 6.67 17.77 -2.91
C LEU A 164 7.23 18.17 -1.53
N LEU A 165 6.44 17.91 -0.48
CA LEU A 165 6.77 18.18 0.91
C LEU A 165 7.31 16.93 1.62
N ALA A 166 6.70 15.78 1.37
CA ALA A 166 7.07 14.53 2.01
C ALA A 166 6.62 13.33 1.17
N VAL A 167 7.33 12.22 1.36
CA VAL A 167 6.89 10.88 0.94
C VAL A 167 6.79 10.04 2.20
N ASN A 168 5.60 9.48 2.45
CA ASN A 168 5.37 8.61 3.59
C ASN A 168 5.02 7.20 3.12
N ALA A 169 5.70 6.20 3.66
CA ALA A 169 5.45 4.79 3.38
C ALA A 169 4.33 4.22 4.26
N LEU A 170 3.58 3.25 3.72
CA LEU A 170 2.81 2.33 4.56
C LEU A 170 3.76 1.31 5.19
N THR A 171 3.72 1.20 6.51
CA THR A 171 4.51 0.22 7.26
C THR A 171 3.57 -0.66 8.10
N PRO A 172 3.82 -1.97 8.25
CA PRO A 172 3.10 -2.78 9.23
C PRO A 172 3.24 -2.18 10.63
N ALA A 173 2.14 -2.03 11.38
CA ALA A 173 2.19 -1.51 12.73
C ALA A 173 1.12 -2.15 13.62
N LYS A 174 1.38 -2.24 14.93
CA LYS A 174 0.36 -2.68 15.90
C LYS A 174 -0.73 -1.62 16.09
N ASN A 175 -0.32 -0.35 16.07
CA ASN A 175 -1.18 0.83 16.08
C ASN A 175 -0.80 1.68 14.88
N GLY A 176 -1.79 2.11 14.10
CA GLY A 176 -1.58 2.80 12.83
C GLY A 176 -2.22 4.17 12.79
N GLY A 177 -1.60 5.08 12.05
CA GLY A 177 -2.14 6.41 11.76
C GLY A 177 -3.21 6.41 10.67
N LEU A 178 -3.27 5.34 9.86
CA LEU A 178 -4.29 5.16 8.84
C LEU A 178 -5.24 4.03 9.24
N GLN A 179 -6.53 4.31 9.16
CA GLN A 179 -7.58 3.38 9.52
C GLN A 179 -8.51 3.12 8.35
N PHE A 180 -9.08 1.93 8.35
CA PHE A 180 -9.91 1.43 7.27
C PHE A 180 -11.27 0.97 7.76
N SER A 181 -12.29 1.14 6.93
CA SER A 181 -13.61 0.58 7.17
C SER A 181 -13.53 -0.95 7.29
N PRO A 182 -14.56 -1.63 7.85
CA PRO A 182 -14.77 -3.04 7.57
C PRO A 182 -14.81 -3.32 6.06
N PRO A 183 -14.51 -4.55 5.61
CA PRO A 183 -14.53 -4.90 4.19
C PRO A 183 -15.93 -4.70 3.64
N LYS A 184 -16.01 -4.05 2.48
CA LYS A 184 -17.24 -3.92 1.70
C LYS A 184 -17.12 -4.79 0.46
N LYS A 185 -18.20 -5.47 0.09
CA LYS A 185 -18.23 -6.32 -1.11
C LYS A 185 -17.89 -5.49 -2.35
N TRP A 186 -16.92 -5.96 -3.13
CA TRP A 186 -16.62 -5.38 -4.43
C TRP A 186 -17.50 -6.00 -5.50
N ASP A 187 -17.99 -5.18 -6.42
CA ASP A 187 -18.77 -5.64 -7.57
C ASP A 187 -17.82 -5.73 -8.77
N ALA A 188 -17.58 -6.96 -9.24
CA ALA A 188 -16.65 -7.26 -10.33
C ALA A 188 -17.02 -6.57 -11.65
N SER A 189 -18.26 -6.08 -11.81
CA SER A 189 -18.62 -5.27 -12.98
C SER A 189 -17.82 -3.97 -13.10
N PHE A 190 -17.25 -3.46 -12.01
CA PHE A 190 -16.36 -2.29 -12.02
C PHE A 190 -14.87 -2.66 -12.26
N THR A 191 -14.48 -3.93 -12.11
CA THR A 191 -13.08 -4.39 -12.24
C THR A 191 -12.49 -4.05 -13.60
N LYS A 192 -13.22 -4.34 -14.69
CA LYS A 192 -12.74 -4.09 -16.06
C LYS A 192 -12.37 -2.63 -16.32
N LYS A 193 -13.09 -1.68 -15.72
CA LYS A 193 -12.82 -0.24 -15.89
C LYS A 193 -11.48 0.15 -15.27
N LEU A 194 -11.21 -0.33 -14.05
CA LEU A 194 -9.93 -0.09 -13.37
C LEU A 194 -8.78 -0.86 -14.04
N TYR A 195 -9.04 -2.09 -14.47
CA TYR A 195 -8.04 -2.93 -15.15
C TYR A 195 -7.59 -2.35 -16.49
N ARG A 196 -8.53 -1.88 -17.33
CA ARG A 196 -8.20 -1.20 -18.59
C ARG A 196 -7.37 0.08 -18.42
N LYS A 197 -7.42 0.68 -17.22
CA LYS A 197 -6.58 1.83 -16.85
C LYS A 197 -5.22 1.43 -16.27
N GLY A 198 -4.91 0.12 -16.18
CA GLY A 198 -3.67 -0.37 -15.59
C GLY A 198 -3.54 -0.11 -14.10
N ARG A 199 -4.67 0.07 -13.37
CA ARG A 199 -4.64 0.44 -11.95
C ARG A 199 -4.49 -0.72 -10.98
N PHE A 200 -4.76 -1.94 -11.44
CA PHE A 200 -4.56 -3.14 -10.65
C PHE A 200 -3.10 -3.55 -10.69
N GLN A 201 -2.46 -3.52 -9.52
CA GLN A 201 -1.08 -3.95 -9.29
C GLN A 201 -1.06 -5.27 -8.52
N GLU A 202 0.04 -6.00 -8.62
CA GLU A 202 0.22 -7.26 -7.88
C GLU A 202 0.36 -7.03 -6.38
N ILE A 203 -0.17 -7.95 -5.59
CA ILE A 203 0.03 -7.95 -4.15
C ILE A 203 1.48 -8.28 -3.84
N THR A 204 2.16 -7.35 -3.16
CA THR A 204 3.54 -7.50 -2.72
C THR A 204 3.66 -7.92 -1.25
N LEU A 205 2.60 -7.74 -0.46
CA LEU A 205 2.55 -8.12 0.95
C LEU A 205 2.16 -9.59 1.12
N ALA A 206 3.09 -10.41 1.60
CA ALA A 206 2.87 -11.83 1.90
C ALA A 206 1.61 -12.07 2.75
N ALA A 207 1.39 -11.25 3.79
CA ALA A 207 0.23 -11.37 4.67
C ALA A 207 -1.13 -11.23 3.94
N LEU A 208 -1.16 -10.58 2.77
CA LEU A 208 -2.36 -10.47 1.95
C LEU A 208 -2.41 -11.58 0.88
N SER A 209 -1.28 -11.89 0.24
CA SER A 209 -1.21 -12.94 -0.78
C SER A 209 -1.42 -14.34 -0.22
N ASP A 210 -0.93 -14.63 0.98
CA ASP A 210 -1.13 -15.90 1.69
C ASP A 210 -2.60 -16.15 2.03
N LYS A 211 -3.39 -15.06 2.09
CA LYS A 211 -4.85 -15.12 2.26
C LYS A 211 -5.59 -15.17 0.92
N GLY A 212 -4.86 -15.21 -0.20
CA GLY A 212 -5.37 -15.41 -1.56
C GLY A 212 -5.67 -14.13 -2.33
N ALA A 213 -5.30 -12.94 -1.83
CA ALA A 213 -5.38 -11.74 -2.66
C ALA A 213 -4.27 -11.74 -3.72
N SER A 214 -4.61 -11.42 -4.95
CA SER A 214 -3.69 -11.45 -6.10
C SER A 214 -3.35 -10.05 -6.60
N ARG A 215 -4.34 -9.16 -6.63
CA ARG A 215 -4.23 -7.79 -7.14
C ARG A 215 -4.84 -6.79 -6.17
N PHE A 216 -4.37 -5.56 -6.21
CA PHE A 216 -5.02 -4.42 -5.55
C PHE A 216 -5.01 -3.17 -6.43
N ALA A 217 -5.93 -2.26 -6.16
CA ALA A 217 -5.88 -0.91 -6.72
C ALA A 217 -6.27 0.12 -5.66
N TRP A 218 -5.64 1.29 -5.71
CA TRP A 218 -6.11 2.47 -4.99
C TRP A 218 -7.37 3.00 -5.68
N LEU A 219 -8.42 3.29 -4.92
CA LEU A 219 -9.64 4.00 -5.32
C LEU A 219 -9.49 5.47 -4.91
N PHE A 220 -9.80 6.39 -5.82
CA PHE A 220 -9.60 7.81 -5.56
C PHE A 220 -10.64 8.38 -4.59
N PRO A 221 -10.35 9.50 -3.91
CA PRO A 221 -11.35 10.21 -3.12
C PRO A 221 -12.58 10.56 -3.96
N ASN A 222 -13.76 10.17 -3.48
CA ASN A 222 -15.04 10.42 -4.13
C ASN A 222 -15.15 9.85 -5.55
N GLU A 223 -14.41 8.78 -5.87
CA GLU A 223 -14.34 8.23 -7.22
C GLU A 223 -15.69 7.70 -7.69
N GLU A 224 -16.11 8.12 -8.90
CA GLU A 224 -17.29 7.59 -9.57
C GLU A 224 -16.91 6.62 -10.69
N LEU A 225 -17.34 5.37 -10.54
CA LEU A 225 -17.16 4.34 -11.56
C LEU A 225 -18.50 4.02 -12.19
N THR A 226 -18.47 3.80 -13.50
CA THR A 226 -19.63 3.37 -14.29
C THR A 226 -19.26 2.03 -14.89
N ASN A 227 -20.04 0.99 -14.60
CA ASN A 227 -19.79 -0.34 -15.14
C ASN A 227 -20.31 -0.46 -16.59
N ASP A 228 -20.10 -1.62 -17.22
CA ASP A 228 -20.55 -1.90 -18.59
C ASP A 228 -22.10 -1.90 -18.73
N ARG A 229 -22.84 -1.86 -17.61
CA ARG A 229 -24.32 -1.76 -17.57
C ARG A 229 -24.81 -0.32 -17.39
N ASN A 230 -23.94 0.67 -17.49
CA ASN A 230 -24.21 2.08 -17.22
C ASN A 230 -24.67 2.37 -15.78
N GLU A 231 -24.37 1.50 -14.82
CA GLU A 231 -24.63 1.76 -13.40
C GLU A 231 -23.45 2.55 -12.84
N THR A 232 -23.71 3.77 -12.37
CA THR A 232 -22.70 4.62 -11.72
C THR A 232 -22.78 4.47 -10.22
N ARG A 233 -21.62 4.27 -9.59
CA ARG A 233 -21.47 4.24 -8.14
C ARG A 233 -20.30 5.13 -7.71
N LYS A 234 -20.53 5.90 -6.65
CA LYS A 234 -19.51 6.67 -5.95
C LYS A 234 -18.88 5.83 -4.84
N PHE A 235 -17.55 5.88 -4.74
CA PHE A 235 -16.74 5.14 -3.77
C PHE A 235 -15.97 6.09 -2.86
N CYS A 236 -15.70 5.63 -1.65
CA CYS A 236 -14.67 6.11 -0.72
C CYS A 236 -14.51 7.65 -0.62
N ALA A 237 -15.06 8.28 0.41
CA ALA A 237 -14.91 9.74 0.61
C ALA A 237 -13.43 10.21 0.66
N HIS A 238 -12.54 9.37 1.21
CA HIS A 238 -11.12 9.66 1.39
C HIS A 238 -10.18 8.79 0.54
N GLY A 239 -10.76 8.05 -0.41
CA GLY A 239 -10.07 6.98 -1.13
C GLY A 239 -10.03 5.67 -0.34
N GLY A 240 -9.51 4.62 -0.95
CA GLY A 240 -9.52 3.28 -0.37
C GLY A 240 -8.79 2.27 -1.23
N PHE A 241 -8.74 1.02 -0.79
CA PHE A 241 -8.11 -0.06 -1.56
C PHE A 241 -9.12 -1.12 -1.92
N VAL A 242 -9.16 -1.50 -3.20
CA VAL A 242 -9.86 -2.70 -3.67
C VAL A 242 -8.86 -3.84 -3.79
N TYR A 243 -9.27 -5.04 -3.40
CA TYR A 243 -8.50 -6.28 -3.46
C TYR A 243 -9.26 -7.33 -4.27
N LEU A 244 -8.57 -7.94 -5.22
CA LEU A 244 -9.10 -9.07 -5.99
C LEU A 244 -8.51 -10.37 -5.44
N PHE A 245 -9.34 -11.40 -5.30
CA PHE A 245 -8.95 -12.76 -4.91
C PHE A 245 -8.90 -13.71 -6.12
N HIS A 246 -8.87 -13.12 -7.30
CA HIS A 246 -8.87 -13.79 -8.58
C HIS A 246 -7.94 -13.04 -9.54
N ASP A 247 -7.42 -13.74 -10.54
CA ASP A 247 -6.79 -13.04 -11.67
C ASP A 247 -7.87 -12.58 -12.64
N ILE A 248 -7.60 -11.55 -13.44
CA ILE A 248 -8.59 -10.98 -14.37
C ILE A 248 -9.14 -12.06 -15.32
N ASP A 249 -8.32 -13.05 -15.68
CA ASP A 249 -8.70 -14.14 -16.58
C ASP A 249 -9.41 -15.31 -15.87
N ASP A 250 -9.36 -15.39 -14.53
CA ASP A 250 -9.94 -16.47 -13.72
C ASP A 250 -11.08 -15.96 -12.82
N SER A 251 -12.17 -15.52 -13.44
CA SER A 251 -13.33 -14.94 -12.75
C SER A 251 -14.31 -15.99 -12.19
N SER A 252 -13.82 -17.04 -11.54
CA SER A 252 -14.71 -18.04 -10.93
C SER A 252 -15.62 -17.39 -9.88
N PRO A 253 -16.93 -17.74 -9.80
CA PRO A 253 -17.87 -17.08 -8.91
C PRO A 253 -17.45 -17.10 -7.43
N GLU A 254 -16.78 -18.18 -7.01
CA GLU A 254 -16.29 -18.37 -5.64
C GLU A 254 -15.17 -17.39 -5.29
N LYS A 255 -14.23 -17.15 -6.21
CA LYS A 255 -13.14 -16.19 -5.99
C LYS A 255 -13.64 -14.76 -6.08
N VAL A 256 -14.47 -14.45 -7.07
CA VAL A 256 -15.09 -13.12 -7.22
C VAL A 256 -15.92 -12.75 -5.99
N ALA A 257 -16.60 -13.71 -5.36
CA ALA A 257 -17.37 -13.45 -4.14
C ALA A 257 -16.52 -12.97 -2.96
N ARG A 258 -15.19 -13.17 -3.00
CA ARG A 258 -14.24 -12.73 -1.97
C ARG A 258 -13.68 -11.33 -2.22
N ASP A 259 -13.84 -10.78 -3.43
CA ASP A 259 -13.37 -9.44 -3.74
C ASP A 259 -14.00 -8.41 -2.81
N CYS A 260 -13.17 -7.51 -2.29
CA CYS A 260 -13.60 -6.51 -1.33
C CYS A 260 -12.83 -5.22 -1.49
N TYR A 261 -13.36 -4.16 -0.89
CA TYR A 261 -12.65 -2.91 -0.74
C TYR A 261 -12.77 -2.35 0.67
N PHE A 262 -11.80 -1.52 1.03
CA PHE A 262 -11.66 -0.88 2.32
C PHE A 262 -11.51 0.62 2.11
N GLU A 263 -12.34 1.41 2.77
CA GLU A 263 -12.30 2.87 2.68
C GLU A 263 -11.38 3.43 3.76
N VAL A 264 -10.61 4.47 3.44
CA VAL A 264 -9.88 5.24 4.45
C VAL A 264 -10.88 6.00 5.32
N LEU A 265 -10.72 5.91 6.65
CA LEU A 265 -11.58 6.59 7.63
C LEU A 265 -11.02 7.95 8.04
N SER A 266 -11.91 8.89 8.34
CA SER A 266 -11.61 10.23 8.89
C SER A 266 -12.80 10.73 9.73
N GLY A 267 -12.66 11.85 10.44
CA GLY A 267 -13.78 12.47 11.15
C GLY A 267 -14.34 11.57 12.24
N SER A 268 -15.67 11.52 12.32
CA SER A 268 -16.40 10.69 13.30
C SER A 268 -16.19 9.19 13.13
N ASP A 269 -15.76 8.75 11.94
CA ASP A 269 -15.50 7.33 11.68
C ASP A 269 -14.09 6.92 12.11
N TYR A 270 -13.19 7.89 12.31
CA TYR A 270 -11.84 7.64 12.81
C TYR A 270 -11.90 7.31 14.31
N ARG A 271 -11.40 6.13 14.69
CA ARG A 271 -11.43 5.69 16.08
C ARG A 271 -10.11 5.99 16.74
N ASP A 272 -10.10 6.71 17.85
CA ASP A 272 -8.93 6.69 18.69
C ASP A 272 -8.79 5.28 19.27
N ASN A 273 -7.88 4.50 18.69
CA ASN A 273 -7.41 3.26 19.30
C ASN A 273 -6.73 3.72 20.59
N GLY A 274 -7.53 3.78 21.67
CA GLY A 274 -7.16 4.43 22.91
C GLY A 274 -5.72 4.11 23.27
N ASP A 275 -4.96 5.16 23.59
CA ASP A 275 -3.59 5.09 24.06
C ASP A 275 -3.51 4.06 25.20
N ASN A 276 -3.25 2.80 24.87
CA ASN A 276 -2.84 1.77 25.81
C ASN A 276 -1.36 2.00 26.14
N ASP A 277 -1.00 3.26 26.41
CA ASP A 277 0.33 3.77 26.72
C ASP A 277 0.68 3.52 28.21
N GLY A 278 0.07 2.49 28.82
CA GLY A 278 0.03 2.30 30.26
C GLY A 278 0.61 1.00 30.81
N LEU A 279 1.09 0.07 29.98
CA LEU A 279 1.78 -1.15 30.45
C LEU A 279 2.90 -1.54 29.48
N LEU A 280 3.89 -0.65 29.34
CA LEU A 280 5.25 -1.11 29.01
C LEU A 280 5.72 -1.96 30.20
N LEU A 281 5.81 -3.27 29.98
CA LEU A 281 6.63 -4.14 30.82
C LEU A 281 8.03 -3.52 30.85
N LYS A 282 8.40 -2.92 31.98
CA LYS A 282 9.79 -2.63 32.30
C LYS A 282 10.55 -3.96 32.36
N PRO A 283 11.83 -3.99 31.94
CA PRO A 283 12.65 -5.20 31.93
C PRO A 283 12.74 -5.85 33.32
#